data_AF-A0A452ZIN6-F1
#
_entry.id   AF-A0A452ZIN6-F1
#
_cell.length_a   1.000
_cell.length_b   1.000
_cell.length_c   1.000
_cell.angle_alpha   90.00
_cell.angle_beta   90.00
_cell.angle_gamma   90.00
#
_symmetry.space_group_name_H-M   'P 1'
#
loop_
_entity.id
_entity.type
_entity.pdbx_description
1 polymer ?
#
loop_
_entity_poly.entity_id
_entity_poly.type
_entity_poly.pdbx_seq_one_letter_code
_entity_poly.pdbx_strand_id
1 'polypeptide(L)'
;MLLLRKLEYALFDSISRKLSYASRSKYLDQLMGPILFRWVACEVSLVSLVKVQEMFGFDTAKPKEFIEHICPWLLSFLILRGDAAGLNWISKTLLQPLSAVIKGYFVQIFGLCIAAKNGTGPEKDLAETVLYESLLQLGEISEFERDDLIRKHMVSIVGVLLTVSSTARQSELPYFSREILARTIKQVVDGFMDTADDDSADTVVIDKVNIFRADRVFKFLLAIHQQVTEAGHPRHMSHRLFAIEVLIDVLGHRVVHYSTCFYIICIVGNYIWRQPLQGQCCNILSKLLVAFNANSSTETVAVLGTQLQVIFTNNVLGFLLVLLLSLTLLIWTVAAFGS
;
A
#
# COMPACT_ATOMS: atom_id res chain seq x y z
N MET A 1 24.34 -20.32 20.70
CA MET A 1 23.07 -19.56 20.52
C MET A 1 23.21 -18.07 20.89
N LEU A 2 23.75 -17.70 22.07
CA LEU A 2 23.91 -16.29 22.48
C LEU A 2 24.85 -15.46 21.57
N LEU A 3 25.95 -16.04 21.10
CA LEU A 3 26.87 -15.37 20.17
C LEU A 3 26.23 -15.06 18.81
N LEU A 4 25.39 -15.98 18.30
CA LEU A 4 24.69 -15.80 17.02
C LEU A 4 23.67 -14.65 17.13
N ARG A 5 22.89 -14.61 18.21
CA ARG A 5 21.95 -13.50 18.46
C ARG A 5 22.65 -12.14 18.56
N LYS A 6 23.79 -12.07 19.26
CA LYS A 6 24.57 -10.82 19.33
C LYS A 6 25.06 -10.37 17.95
N LEU A 7 25.46 -11.32 17.10
CA LEU A 7 25.88 -11.03 15.73
C LEU A 7 24.71 -10.55 14.86
N GLU A 8 23.55 -11.20 14.96
CA GLU A 8 22.31 -10.79 14.26
C GLU A 8 21.91 -9.36 14.64
N TYR A 9 21.93 -9.03 15.92
CA TYR A 9 21.58 -7.69 16.41
C TYR A 9 22.56 -6.64 15.86
N ALA A 10 23.87 -6.90 15.98
CA ALA A 10 24.91 -6.01 15.46
C ALA A 10 24.82 -5.83 13.94
N LEU A 11 24.47 -6.90 13.20
CA LEU A 11 24.26 -6.86 11.77
C LEU A 11 23.08 -5.94 11.41
N PHE A 12 21.92 -6.13 12.03
CA PHE A 12 20.74 -5.31 11.76
C PHE A 12 20.91 -3.85 12.22
N ASP A 13 21.62 -3.61 13.33
CA ASP A 13 21.96 -2.25 13.78
C ASP A 13 22.89 -1.56 12.77
N SER A 14 23.87 -2.29 12.23
CA SER A 14 24.78 -1.81 11.19
C SER A 14 24.04 -1.51 9.88
N ILE A 15 23.16 -2.40 9.44
CA ILE A 15 22.33 -2.20 8.24
C ILE A 15 21.40 -1.00 8.42
N SER A 16 20.68 -0.93 9.54
CA SER A 16 19.79 0.18 9.87
C SER A 16 20.51 1.53 9.76
N ARG A 17 21.70 1.64 10.36
CA ARG A 17 22.53 2.86 10.30
C ARG A 17 22.99 3.17 8.87
N LYS A 18 23.47 2.17 8.12
CA LYS A 18 23.87 2.35 6.71
C LYS A 18 22.72 2.82 5.84
N LEU A 19 21.51 2.37 6.12
CA LEU A 19 20.29 2.74 5.40
C LEU A 19 19.59 3.97 5.97
N SER A 20 20.22 4.69 6.90
CA SER A 20 19.72 5.94 7.50
C SER A 20 18.40 5.79 8.27
N TYR A 21 18.18 4.64 8.91
CA TYR A 21 17.08 4.47 9.87
C TYR A 21 17.50 4.90 11.27
N ALA A 22 16.54 5.45 12.03
CA ALA A 22 16.77 5.90 13.41
C ALA A 22 17.08 4.74 14.37
N SER A 23 16.59 3.54 14.08
CA SER A 23 16.82 2.34 14.89
C SER A 23 16.67 1.07 14.05
N ARG A 24 17.13 -0.06 14.59
CA ARG A 24 16.87 -1.38 14.04
C ARG A 24 15.38 -1.67 13.91
N SER A 25 14.59 -1.35 14.94
CA SER A 25 13.13 -1.57 14.91
C SER A 25 12.47 -0.83 13.75
N LYS A 26 12.81 0.45 13.52
CA LYS A 26 12.28 1.23 12.38
C LYS A 26 12.67 0.67 11.02
N TYR A 27 13.85 0.05 10.91
CA TYR A 27 14.24 -0.67 9.71
C TYR A 27 13.43 -1.96 9.54
N LEU A 28 13.30 -2.77 10.59
CA LEU A 28 12.58 -4.04 10.55
C LEU A 28 11.06 -3.87 10.35
N ASP A 29 10.47 -2.77 10.82
CA ASP A 29 9.08 -2.42 10.55
C ASP A 29 8.79 -2.32 9.03
N GLN A 30 9.79 -1.90 8.23
CA GLN A 30 9.65 -1.88 6.77
C GLN A 30 9.61 -3.27 6.13
N LEU A 31 10.11 -4.29 6.85
CA LEU A 31 10.26 -5.67 6.38
C LEU A 31 9.31 -6.64 7.10
N MET A 32 8.46 -6.14 7.99
CA MET A 32 7.64 -6.95 8.89
C MET A 32 6.76 -7.94 8.12
N GLY A 33 6.01 -7.45 7.12
CA GLY A 33 5.14 -8.29 6.28
C GLY A 33 5.88 -9.47 5.64
N PRO A 34 6.93 -9.25 4.82
CA PRO A 34 7.73 -10.32 4.23
C PRO A 34 8.36 -11.29 5.24
N ILE A 35 8.88 -10.77 6.36
CA ILE A 35 9.47 -11.62 7.41
C ILE A 35 8.41 -12.58 7.96
N LEU A 36 7.22 -12.08 8.29
CA LEU A 36 6.12 -12.87 8.84
C LEU A 36 5.57 -13.87 7.82
N PHE A 37 5.45 -13.46 6.55
CA PHE A 37 5.04 -14.36 5.48
C PHE A 37 5.98 -15.57 5.38
N ARG A 38 7.30 -15.30 5.32
CA ARG A 38 8.32 -16.36 5.29
C ARG A 38 8.33 -17.20 6.55
N TRP A 39 8.12 -16.58 7.72
CA TRP A 39 8.05 -17.29 8.99
C TRP A 39 6.96 -18.35 9.01
N VAL A 40 5.75 -17.97 8.59
CA VAL A 40 4.59 -18.87 8.45
C VAL A 40 4.83 -19.88 7.32
N ALA A 41 5.40 -19.44 6.20
CA ALA A 41 5.65 -20.31 5.06
C ALA A 41 6.64 -21.45 5.35
N CYS A 42 7.59 -21.19 6.25
CA CYS A 42 8.58 -22.15 6.74
C CYS A 42 8.10 -22.93 7.98
N GLU A 43 6.84 -22.78 8.40
CA GLU A 43 6.24 -23.49 9.53
C GLU A 43 7.01 -23.31 10.85
N VAL A 44 7.66 -22.15 11.02
CA VAL A 44 8.39 -21.84 12.24
C VAL A 44 7.40 -21.42 13.33
N SER A 45 7.52 -21.99 14.53
CA SER A 45 6.55 -21.73 15.60
C SER A 45 6.48 -20.26 16.03
N LEU A 46 5.27 -19.77 16.33
CA LEU A 46 5.04 -18.41 16.84
C LEU A 46 5.72 -18.17 18.19
N VAL A 47 5.88 -19.22 19.00
CA VAL A 47 6.66 -19.17 20.25
C VAL A 47 8.11 -18.77 19.97
N SER A 48 8.69 -19.23 18.86
CA SER A 48 10.05 -18.86 18.45
C SER A 48 10.11 -17.41 17.93
N LEU A 49 9.04 -16.92 17.31
CA LEU A 49 8.93 -15.53 16.86
C LEU A 49 8.92 -14.56 18.05
N VAL A 50 8.14 -14.86 19.09
CA VAL A 50 8.11 -14.06 20.33
C VAL A 50 9.46 -14.05 21.04
N LYS A 51 10.22 -15.16 20.98
CA LYS A 51 11.58 -15.21 21.57
C LYS A 51 12.55 -14.20 20.94
N VAL A 52 12.23 -13.63 19.77
CA VAL A 52 13.06 -12.62 19.09
C VAL A 52 12.38 -11.24 19.05
N GLN A 53 11.32 -11.00 19.83
CA GLN A 53 10.57 -9.73 19.81
C GLN A 53 11.41 -8.49 20.17
N GLU A 54 12.43 -8.65 21.03
CA GLU A 54 13.39 -7.58 21.36
C GLU A 54 14.16 -7.09 20.12
N MET A 55 14.33 -7.95 19.11
CA MET A 55 14.92 -7.56 17.83
C MET A 55 14.09 -6.46 17.16
N PHE A 56 12.77 -6.51 17.33
CA PHE A 56 11.82 -5.51 16.83
C PHE A 56 11.59 -4.34 17.80
N GLY A 57 12.31 -4.30 18.92
CA GLY A 57 12.21 -3.23 19.91
C GLY A 57 11.08 -3.39 20.94
N PHE A 58 10.53 -4.60 21.08
CA PHE A 58 9.49 -4.89 22.06
C PHE A 58 10.07 -5.53 23.33
N ASP A 59 9.46 -5.22 24.47
CA ASP A 59 9.85 -5.77 25.77
C ASP A 59 9.55 -7.27 25.84
N THR A 60 10.56 -8.05 26.21
CA THR A 60 10.44 -9.51 26.41
C THR A 60 9.35 -9.90 27.41
N ALA A 61 9.05 -9.03 28.38
CA ALA A 61 8.02 -9.26 29.39
C ALA A 61 6.59 -9.02 28.87
N LYS A 62 6.43 -8.44 27.66
CA LYS A 62 5.14 -8.00 27.14
C LYS A 62 4.84 -8.57 25.75
N PRO A 63 4.72 -9.91 25.61
CA PRO A 63 4.47 -10.56 24.33
C PRO A 63 3.19 -10.09 23.64
N LYS A 64 2.18 -9.69 24.41
CA LYS A 64 0.92 -9.18 23.88
C LYS A 64 1.11 -7.95 22.98
N GLU A 65 1.91 -6.97 23.39
CA GLU A 65 2.13 -5.73 22.62
C GLU A 65 2.79 -6.04 21.26
N PHE A 66 3.74 -6.98 21.23
CA PHE A 66 4.37 -7.42 19.99
C PHE A 66 3.40 -8.17 19.08
N ILE A 67 2.57 -9.07 19.64
CA ILE A 67 1.56 -9.79 18.85
C ILE A 67 0.54 -8.83 18.25
N GLU A 68 0.03 -7.86 19.02
CA GLU A 68 -0.89 -6.83 18.54
C GLU A 68 -0.29 -6.02 17.37
N HIS A 69 1.01 -5.71 17.42
CA HIS A 69 1.73 -5.01 16.36
C HIS A 69 1.82 -5.80 15.05
N ILE A 70 2.01 -7.12 15.12
CA ILE A 70 2.22 -7.97 13.94
C ILE A 70 0.94 -8.61 13.39
N CYS A 71 -0.12 -8.67 14.19
CA CYS A 71 -1.43 -9.21 13.80
C CYS A 71 -2.01 -8.67 12.48
N PRO A 72 -1.86 -7.38 12.12
CA PRO A 72 -2.28 -6.85 10.82
C PRO A 72 -1.75 -7.64 9.60
N TRP A 73 -0.62 -8.32 9.73
CA TRP A 73 -0.04 -9.16 8.69
C TRP A 73 -0.21 -10.64 9.01
N LEU A 74 0.11 -11.01 10.25
CA LEU A 74 0.27 -12.39 10.68
C LEU A 74 -1.01 -13.21 10.54
N LEU A 75 -2.18 -12.63 10.88
CA LEU A 75 -3.45 -13.35 10.86
C LEU A 75 -3.78 -13.85 9.46
N SER A 76 -3.66 -13.00 8.43
CA SER A 76 -3.93 -13.36 7.05
C SER A 76 -3.05 -14.52 6.59
N PHE A 77 -1.76 -14.53 6.95
CA PHE A 77 -0.84 -15.61 6.58
C PHE A 77 -1.18 -16.94 7.27
N LEU A 78 -1.54 -16.91 8.55
CA LEU A 78 -1.93 -18.11 9.28
C LEU A 78 -3.25 -18.69 8.74
N ILE A 79 -4.21 -17.83 8.41
CA ILE A 79 -5.50 -18.26 7.85
C ILE A 79 -5.30 -18.83 6.43
N LEU A 80 -4.52 -18.17 5.57
CA LEU A 80 -4.17 -18.68 4.24
C LEU A 80 -3.50 -20.07 4.30
N ARG A 81 -2.69 -20.31 5.32
CA ARG A 81 -2.03 -21.61 5.52
C ARG A 81 -2.88 -22.64 6.28
N GLY A 82 -4.01 -22.24 6.84
CA GLY A 82 -4.83 -23.11 7.69
C GLY A 82 -4.16 -23.48 9.03
N ASP A 83 -3.27 -22.65 9.56
CA ASP A 83 -2.56 -22.92 10.83
C ASP A 83 -3.46 -22.67 12.06
N ALA A 84 -4.32 -23.64 12.35
CA ALA A 84 -5.22 -23.61 13.50
C ALA A 84 -4.48 -23.56 14.84
N ALA A 85 -3.27 -24.15 14.94
CA ALA A 85 -2.48 -24.12 16.16
C ALA A 85 -1.95 -22.71 16.44
N GLY A 86 -1.43 -22.05 15.42
CA GLY A 86 -1.00 -20.65 15.48
C GLY A 86 -2.14 -19.69 15.82
N LEU A 87 -3.31 -19.85 15.19
CA LEU A 87 -4.49 -19.02 15.47
C LEU A 87 -4.99 -19.18 16.91
N ASN A 88 -5.08 -20.41 17.41
CA ASN A 88 -5.43 -20.69 18.80
C ASN A 88 -4.41 -20.11 19.78
N TRP A 89 -3.12 -20.15 19.42
CA TRP A 89 -2.06 -19.56 20.23
C TRP A 89 -2.16 -18.03 20.29
N ILE A 90 -2.49 -17.36 19.17
CA ILE A 90 -2.74 -15.91 19.15
C ILE A 90 -3.92 -15.55 20.05
N SER A 91 -5.05 -16.26 19.93
CA SER A 91 -6.24 -16.04 20.77
C SER A 91 -5.90 -16.10 22.26
N LYS A 92 -5.13 -17.12 22.69
CA LYS A 92 -4.65 -17.25 24.07
C LYS A 92 -3.71 -16.12 24.48
N THR A 93 -2.81 -15.69 23.60
CA THR A 93 -1.84 -14.62 23.90
C THR A 93 -2.50 -13.24 24.02
N LEU A 94 -3.50 -12.98 23.18
CA LEU A 94 -4.28 -11.74 23.20
C LEU A 94 -5.35 -11.71 24.31
N LEU A 95 -5.62 -12.86 24.94
CA LEU A 95 -6.67 -13.05 25.94
C LEU A 95 -8.06 -12.70 25.37
N GLN A 96 -8.30 -13.07 24.11
CA GLN A 96 -9.57 -12.83 23.42
C GLN A 96 -10.03 -14.10 22.67
N PRO A 97 -11.34 -14.37 22.57
CA PRO A 97 -11.84 -15.41 21.68
C PRO A 97 -11.36 -15.21 20.24
N LEU A 98 -11.07 -16.30 19.53
CA LEU A 98 -10.57 -16.21 18.15
C LEU A 98 -11.54 -15.41 17.27
N SER A 99 -12.85 -15.63 17.39
CA SER A 99 -13.86 -14.87 16.64
C SER A 99 -13.78 -13.36 16.87
N ALA A 100 -13.56 -12.93 18.12
CA ALA A 100 -13.37 -11.52 18.45
C ALA A 100 -12.08 -10.94 17.82
N VAL A 101 -10.98 -11.70 17.82
CA VAL A 101 -9.73 -11.29 17.16
C VAL A 101 -9.93 -11.17 15.65
N ILE A 102 -10.55 -12.16 15.01
CA ILE A 102 -10.82 -12.14 13.56
C ILE A 102 -11.71 -10.96 13.19
N LYS A 103 -12.79 -10.69 13.94
CA LYS A 103 -13.64 -9.51 13.73
C LYS A 103 -12.86 -8.20 13.92
N GLY A 104 -11.98 -8.13 14.92
CA GLY A 104 -11.15 -6.95 15.20
C GLY A 104 -10.16 -6.61 14.08
N TYR A 105 -9.63 -7.63 13.39
CA TYR A 105 -8.68 -7.48 12.28
C TYR A 105 -9.31 -7.75 10.90
N PHE A 106 -10.65 -7.70 10.80
CA PHE A 106 -11.37 -8.01 9.57
C PHE A 106 -10.85 -7.23 8.36
N VAL A 107 -10.59 -5.93 8.53
CA VAL A 107 -10.13 -5.04 7.44
C VAL A 107 -8.80 -5.50 6.86
N GLN A 108 -7.85 -5.88 7.72
CA GLN A 108 -6.51 -6.30 7.33
C GLN A 108 -6.54 -7.68 6.69
N ILE A 109 -7.30 -8.61 7.28
CA ILE A 109 -7.48 -9.96 6.76
C ILE A 109 -8.14 -9.90 5.38
N PHE A 110 -9.31 -9.25 5.30
CA PHE A 110 -10.06 -9.11 4.07
C PHE A 110 -9.24 -8.40 2.99
N GLY A 111 -8.63 -7.26 3.32
CA GLY A 111 -7.83 -6.47 2.37
C GLY A 111 -6.66 -7.23 1.76
N LEU A 112 -5.94 -8.03 2.57
CA LEU A 112 -4.85 -8.84 2.04
C LEU A 112 -5.37 -10.03 1.22
N CYS A 113 -6.40 -10.73 1.71
CA CYS A 113 -6.94 -11.91 1.01
C CYS A 113 -7.62 -11.54 -0.31
N ILE A 114 -8.33 -10.40 -0.41
CA ILE A 114 -8.94 -9.99 -1.68
C ILE A 114 -7.88 -9.60 -2.72
N ALA A 115 -6.78 -8.98 -2.30
CA ALA A 115 -5.65 -8.75 -3.19
C ALA A 115 -4.97 -10.06 -3.61
N ALA A 116 -4.82 -11.03 -2.69
CA ALA A 116 -4.26 -12.35 -2.98
C ALA A 116 -5.12 -13.15 -3.97
N LYS A 117 -6.45 -13.12 -3.81
CA LYS A 117 -7.41 -13.74 -4.74
C LYS A 117 -7.25 -13.19 -6.17
N ASN A 118 -6.99 -11.90 -6.31
CA ASN A 118 -6.78 -11.25 -7.61
C ASN A 118 -5.32 -11.30 -8.09
N GLY A 119 -4.43 -11.86 -7.27
CA GLY A 119 -3.01 -11.95 -7.54
C GLY A 119 -2.64 -13.08 -8.48
N THR A 120 -1.34 -13.36 -8.53
CA THR A 120 -0.76 -14.49 -9.25
C THR A 120 -0.08 -15.42 -8.26
N GLY A 121 -0.14 -16.73 -8.49
CA GLY A 121 0.50 -17.73 -7.64
C GLY A 121 -0.47 -18.67 -6.92
N PRO A 122 0.06 -19.63 -6.15
CA PRO A 122 -0.74 -20.66 -5.48
C PRO A 122 -1.65 -20.11 -4.38
N GLU A 123 -1.38 -18.92 -3.87
CA GLU A 123 -2.18 -18.32 -2.80
C GLU A 123 -3.52 -17.77 -3.27
N LYS A 124 -3.74 -17.68 -4.58
CA LYS A 124 -5.01 -17.23 -5.17
C LYS A 124 -6.19 -18.10 -4.73
N ASP A 125 -6.08 -19.41 -4.93
CA ASP A 125 -7.17 -20.35 -4.64
C ASP A 125 -7.40 -20.46 -3.13
N LEU A 126 -6.30 -20.43 -2.35
CA LEU A 126 -6.37 -20.38 -0.89
C LEU A 126 -7.10 -19.12 -0.42
N ALA A 127 -6.78 -17.96 -0.98
CA ALA A 127 -7.41 -16.70 -0.62
C ALA A 127 -8.91 -16.69 -0.95
N GLU A 128 -9.31 -17.33 -2.04
CA GLU A 128 -10.71 -17.54 -2.38
C GLU A 128 -11.45 -18.35 -1.30
N THR A 129 -10.90 -19.50 -0.91
CA THR A 129 -11.45 -20.31 0.21
C THR A 129 -11.50 -19.50 1.51
N VAL A 130 -10.47 -18.70 1.80
CA VAL A 130 -10.46 -17.87 3.01
C VAL A 130 -11.60 -16.87 3.01
N LEU A 131 -11.84 -16.16 1.90
CA LEU A 131 -12.85 -15.10 1.83
C LEU A 131 -14.29 -15.61 1.91
N TYR A 132 -14.55 -16.82 1.40
CA TYR A 132 -15.89 -17.39 1.33
C TYR A 132 -16.20 -18.38 2.46
N GLU A 133 -15.18 -19.00 3.07
CA GLU A 133 -15.40 -20.03 4.08
C GLU A 133 -14.63 -19.76 5.39
N SER A 134 -13.29 -19.76 5.34
CA SER A 134 -12.49 -19.79 6.57
C SER A 134 -12.66 -18.53 7.42
N LEU A 135 -12.72 -17.34 6.79
CA LEU A 135 -12.94 -16.07 7.48
C LEU A 135 -14.29 -16.05 8.22
N LEU A 136 -15.33 -16.59 7.59
CA LEU A 136 -16.68 -16.66 8.15
C LEU A 136 -16.74 -17.63 9.33
N GLN A 137 -16.16 -18.82 9.17
CA GLN A 137 -16.12 -19.84 10.21
C GLN A 137 -15.30 -19.39 11.42
N LEU A 138 -14.05 -18.92 11.20
CA LEU A 138 -13.16 -18.49 12.28
C LEU A 138 -13.65 -17.23 12.98
N GLY A 139 -14.29 -16.33 12.22
CA GLY A 139 -14.86 -15.10 12.73
C GLY A 139 -16.22 -15.27 13.38
N GLU A 140 -16.91 -16.40 13.21
CA GLU A 140 -18.34 -16.54 13.50
C GLU A 140 -19.13 -15.37 12.87
N ILE A 141 -18.86 -15.14 11.58
CA ILE A 141 -19.43 -14.06 10.76
C ILE A 141 -20.36 -14.71 9.74
N SER A 142 -21.59 -14.23 9.64
CA SER A 142 -22.49 -14.64 8.53
C SER A 142 -22.11 -13.94 7.22
N GLU A 143 -22.49 -14.48 6.06
CA GLU A 143 -22.27 -13.78 4.79
C GLU A 143 -22.88 -12.37 4.76
N PHE A 144 -24.06 -12.21 5.35
CA PHE A 144 -24.71 -10.90 5.48
C PHE A 144 -23.89 -9.94 6.35
N GLU A 145 -23.36 -10.41 7.48
CA GLU A 145 -22.48 -9.61 8.35
C GLU A 145 -21.17 -9.26 7.65
N ARG A 146 -20.58 -10.18 6.87
CA ARG A 146 -19.40 -9.88 6.04
C ARG A 146 -19.69 -8.73 5.07
N ASP A 147 -20.81 -8.79 4.36
CA ASP A 147 -21.17 -7.76 3.38
C ASP A 147 -21.41 -6.40 4.05
N ASP A 148 -21.99 -6.39 5.26
CA ASP A 148 -22.11 -5.18 6.06
C ASP A 148 -20.74 -4.64 6.50
N LEU A 149 -19.84 -5.51 6.96
CA LEU A 149 -18.47 -5.14 7.35
C LEU A 149 -17.68 -4.56 6.16
N ILE A 150 -17.79 -5.15 4.97
CA ILE A 150 -17.17 -4.63 3.75
C ILE A 150 -17.69 -3.21 3.47
N ARG A 151 -19.02 -3.02 3.48
CA ARG A 151 -19.65 -1.72 3.23
C ARG A 151 -19.23 -0.67 4.25
N LYS A 152 -19.22 -1.04 5.54
CA LYS A 152 -18.87 -0.17 6.66
C LYS A 152 -17.40 0.24 6.66
N HIS A 153 -16.51 -0.67 6.26
CA HIS A 153 -15.07 -0.48 6.34
C HIS A 153 -14.37 -0.26 4.99
N MET A 154 -15.13 -0.05 3.91
CA MET A 154 -14.62 0.10 2.54
C MET A 154 -13.45 1.07 2.42
N VAL A 155 -13.54 2.26 3.05
CA VAL A 155 -12.45 3.25 3.05
C VAL A 155 -11.17 2.67 3.67
N SER A 156 -11.28 1.96 4.79
CA SER A 156 -10.13 1.35 5.47
C SER A 156 -9.56 0.18 4.68
N ILE A 157 -10.41 -0.61 4.00
CA ILE A 157 -9.99 -1.70 3.11
C ILE A 157 -9.16 -1.14 1.95
N VAL A 158 -9.63 -0.09 1.28
CA VAL A 158 -8.85 0.61 0.23
C VAL A 158 -7.53 1.14 0.79
N GLY A 159 -7.53 1.69 2.00
CA GLY A 159 -6.32 2.10 2.71
C GLY A 159 -5.30 0.96 2.82
N VAL A 160 -5.73 -0.21 3.30
CA VAL A 160 -4.88 -1.42 3.39
C VAL A 160 -4.35 -1.84 2.01
N LEU A 161 -5.21 -1.87 0.97
CA LEU A 161 -4.80 -2.23 -0.40
C LEU A 161 -3.69 -1.32 -0.93
N LEU A 162 -3.73 -0.02 -0.62
CA LEU A 162 -2.67 0.91 -1.03
C LEU A 162 -1.33 0.62 -0.32
N THR A 163 -1.37 0.17 0.94
CA THR A 163 -0.15 -0.14 1.73
C THR A 163 0.64 -1.34 1.22
N VAL A 164 -0.02 -2.23 0.47
CA VAL A 164 0.56 -3.48 -0.04
C VAL A 164 1.03 -3.36 -1.50
N SER A 165 1.16 -2.13 -2.00
CA SER A 165 1.72 -1.86 -3.33
C SER A 165 3.23 -2.09 -3.38
N SER A 166 3.73 -2.57 -4.51
CA SER A 166 5.16 -2.76 -4.73
C SER A 166 5.57 -2.58 -6.18
N THR A 167 6.76 -1.98 -6.37
CA THR A 167 7.44 -1.84 -7.66
C THR A 167 8.20 -3.09 -8.10
N ALA A 168 8.18 -4.17 -7.31
CA ALA A 168 8.89 -5.41 -7.64
C ALA A 168 8.27 -6.12 -8.84
N ARG A 169 9.12 -6.62 -9.76
CA ARG A 169 8.67 -7.35 -10.96
C ARG A 169 7.98 -8.67 -10.65
N GLN A 170 8.38 -9.34 -9.57
CA GLN A 170 7.73 -10.50 -9.02
C GLN A 170 7.18 -10.11 -7.66
N SER A 171 5.86 -9.96 -7.59
CA SER A 171 5.15 -9.67 -6.36
C SER A 171 4.99 -10.97 -5.56
N GLU A 172 5.58 -11.01 -4.37
CA GLU A 172 5.33 -12.05 -3.37
C GLU A 172 4.54 -11.42 -2.21
N LEU A 173 3.70 -12.22 -1.54
CA LEU A 173 2.98 -11.78 -0.36
C LEU A 173 3.91 -11.10 0.66
N PRO A 174 3.48 -9.98 1.26
CA PRO A 174 2.14 -9.41 1.16
C PRO A 174 1.97 -8.37 0.03
N TYR A 175 2.91 -8.26 -0.91
CA TYR A 175 2.91 -7.17 -1.88
C TYR A 175 2.32 -7.55 -3.23
N PHE A 176 1.77 -6.56 -3.93
CA PHE A 176 1.08 -6.74 -5.22
C PHE A 176 1.44 -5.67 -6.24
N SER A 177 1.26 -6.00 -7.52
CA SER A 177 1.44 -5.05 -8.63
C SER A 177 0.31 -4.01 -8.66
N ARG A 178 0.55 -2.94 -9.40
CA ARG A 178 -0.42 -1.86 -9.57
C ARG A 178 -1.71 -2.32 -10.23
N GLU A 179 -1.60 -3.17 -11.24
CA GLU A 179 -2.72 -3.70 -12.02
C GLU A 179 -3.64 -4.55 -11.14
N ILE A 180 -3.06 -5.43 -10.32
CA ILE A 180 -3.80 -6.26 -9.36
C ILE A 180 -4.54 -5.37 -8.36
N LEU A 181 -3.85 -4.38 -7.79
CA LEU A 181 -4.45 -3.51 -6.77
C LEU A 181 -5.52 -2.59 -7.32
N ALA A 182 -5.33 -2.01 -8.51
CA ALA A 182 -6.32 -1.14 -9.13
C ALA A 182 -7.62 -1.92 -9.44
N ARG A 183 -7.50 -3.14 -10.01
CA ARG A 183 -8.65 -4.03 -10.23
C ARG A 183 -9.32 -4.43 -8.91
N THR A 184 -8.53 -4.75 -7.89
CA THR A 184 -9.05 -5.14 -6.57
C THR A 184 -9.81 -3.98 -5.90
N ILE A 185 -9.27 -2.77 -5.97
CA ILE A 185 -9.94 -1.57 -5.46
C ILE A 185 -11.26 -1.32 -6.22
N LYS A 186 -11.26 -1.45 -7.55
CA LYS A 186 -12.48 -1.36 -8.38
C LYS A 186 -13.53 -2.37 -7.91
N GLN A 187 -13.15 -3.63 -7.75
CA GLN A 187 -14.05 -4.68 -7.27
C GLN A 187 -14.63 -4.39 -5.88
N VAL A 188 -13.80 -3.89 -4.94
CA VAL A 188 -14.25 -3.55 -3.58
C VAL A 188 -15.21 -2.36 -3.58
N VAL A 189 -14.98 -1.35 -4.44
CA VAL A 189 -15.73 -0.08 -4.44
C VAL A 189 -17.00 -0.15 -5.30
N ASP A 190 -16.91 -0.74 -6.49
CA ASP A 190 -18.01 -0.81 -7.45
C ASP A 190 -18.84 -2.10 -7.32
N GLY A 191 -18.30 -3.09 -6.60
CA GLY A 191 -18.96 -4.35 -6.29
C GLY A 191 -18.36 -5.57 -7.00
N PHE A 192 -18.74 -6.75 -6.51
CA PHE A 192 -18.34 -8.05 -7.05
C PHE A 192 -19.26 -8.42 -8.22
N MET A 193 -19.23 -7.68 -9.33
CA MET A 193 -19.90 -8.13 -10.55
C MET A 193 -19.13 -9.30 -11.18
N ASP A 194 -19.83 -10.29 -11.72
CA ASP A 194 -19.22 -11.38 -12.49
C ASP A 194 -18.43 -10.77 -13.66
N THR A 195 -17.10 -10.84 -13.56
CA THR A 195 -16.14 -10.31 -14.53
C THR A 195 -16.14 -11.11 -15.85
N ALA A 196 -17.24 -11.78 -16.19
CA ALA A 196 -17.35 -12.59 -17.40
C ALA A 196 -17.47 -11.73 -18.67
N ASP A 197 -17.96 -10.48 -18.55
CA ASP A 197 -18.24 -9.61 -19.71
C ASP A 197 -17.58 -8.22 -19.67
N ASP A 198 -16.85 -7.86 -18.61
CA ASP A 198 -16.17 -6.55 -18.55
C ASP A 198 -14.72 -6.68 -19.04
N ASP A 199 -14.58 -6.80 -20.36
CA ASP A 199 -13.32 -6.70 -21.11
C ASP A 199 -12.77 -5.25 -21.12
N SER A 200 -13.34 -4.35 -20.29
CA SER A 200 -12.81 -3.00 -20.16
C SER A 200 -11.49 -3.04 -19.36
N ALA A 201 -10.41 -2.73 -20.07
CA ALA A 201 -9.10 -2.42 -19.49
C ALA A 201 -9.11 -1.18 -18.57
N ASP A 202 -10.28 -0.64 -18.24
CA ASP A 202 -10.45 0.57 -17.45
C ASP A 202 -10.40 0.23 -15.95
N THR A 203 -9.36 0.74 -15.29
CA THR A 203 -9.14 0.62 -13.85
C THR A 203 -9.84 1.71 -13.05
N VAL A 204 -10.47 2.69 -13.71
CA VAL A 204 -11.16 3.79 -13.05
C VAL A 204 -12.43 3.28 -12.37
N VAL A 205 -12.66 3.74 -11.15
CA VAL A 205 -13.80 3.32 -10.33
C VAL A 205 -15.00 4.25 -10.51
N ILE A 206 -16.21 3.68 -10.62
CA ILE A 206 -17.47 4.42 -10.75
C ILE A 206 -17.78 5.17 -9.45
N ASP A 207 -17.51 4.55 -8.31
CA ASP A 207 -17.62 5.12 -6.97
C ASP A 207 -19.02 5.65 -6.61
N LYS A 208 -20.04 4.82 -6.82
CA LYS A 208 -21.45 5.18 -6.52
C LYS A 208 -21.67 5.60 -5.06
N VAL A 209 -20.83 5.11 -4.15
CA VAL A 209 -20.88 5.37 -2.70
C VAL A 209 -19.93 6.50 -2.25
N ASN A 210 -19.27 7.19 -3.19
CA ASN A 210 -18.45 8.38 -2.93
C ASN A 210 -17.29 8.14 -1.91
N ILE A 211 -16.59 7.01 -2.03
CA ILE A 211 -15.35 6.69 -1.31
C ILE A 211 -14.23 7.67 -1.67
N PHE A 212 -14.12 8.08 -2.93
CA PHE A 212 -13.05 8.95 -3.43
C PHE A 212 -13.44 10.43 -3.44
N ARG A 213 -14.20 10.87 -2.44
CA ARG A 213 -14.33 12.30 -2.13
C ARG A 213 -12.99 12.90 -1.71
N ALA A 214 -12.78 14.18 -2.01
CA ALA A 214 -11.51 14.88 -1.78
C ALA A 214 -10.96 14.75 -0.35
N ASP A 215 -11.81 14.78 0.69
CA ASP A 215 -11.39 14.62 2.08
C ASP A 215 -10.87 13.21 2.42
N ARG A 216 -11.44 12.17 1.80
CA ARG A 216 -11.00 10.78 1.96
C ARG A 216 -9.75 10.49 1.13
N VAL A 217 -9.68 11.02 -0.10
CA VAL A 217 -8.47 10.97 -0.93
C VAL A 217 -7.29 11.63 -0.22
N PHE A 218 -7.52 12.77 0.43
CA PHE A 218 -6.49 13.42 1.23
C PHE A 218 -5.99 12.53 2.38
N LYS A 219 -6.87 11.77 3.06
CA LYS A 219 -6.45 10.81 4.09
C LYS A 219 -5.55 9.69 3.52
N PHE A 220 -5.86 9.17 2.34
CA PHE A 220 -4.99 8.19 1.68
C PHE A 220 -3.64 8.79 1.34
N LEU A 221 -3.61 9.97 0.73
CA LEU A 221 -2.36 10.66 0.38
C LEU A 221 -1.54 11.01 1.63
N LEU A 222 -2.18 11.39 2.73
CA LEU A 222 -1.52 11.69 4.00
C LEU A 222 -0.87 10.43 4.59
N ALA A 223 -1.59 9.29 4.58
CA ALA A 223 -1.04 8.01 5.02
C ALA A 223 0.16 7.58 4.14
N ILE A 224 0.05 7.74 2.82
CA ILE A 224 1.16 7.46 1.89
C ILE A 224 2.36 8.38 2.19
N HIS A 225 2.13 9.68 2.34
CA HIS A 225 3.20 10.64 2.64
C HIS A 225 3.92 10.29 3.95
N GLN A 226 3.17 9.92 4.99
CA GLN A 226 3.74 9.46 6.25
C GLN A 226 4.62 8.22 6.05
N GLN A 227 4.13 7.21 5.33
CA GLN A 227 4.88 5.98 5.07
C GLN A 227 6.16 6.22 4.24
N VAL A 228 6.11 7.13 3.24
CA VAL A 228 7.30 7.53 2.48
C VAL A 228 8.31 8.24 3.38
N THR A 229 7.84 9.10 4.29
CA THR A 229 8.70 9.85 5.22
C THR A 229 9.37 8.92 6.24
N GLU A 230 8.66 7.91 6.73
CA GLU A 230 9.19 6.90 7.65
C GLU A 230 10.17 5.93 6.97
N ALA A 231 10.11 5.80 5.64
CA ALA A 231 11.02 4.97 4.88
C ALA A 231 12.38 5.67 4.67
N GLY A 232 13.37 5.42 5.53
CA GLY A 232 14.71 6.01 5.39
C GLY A 232 15.44 5.73 4.06
N HIS A 233 15.20 4.56 3.44
CA HIS A 233 15.91 4.14 2.22
C HIS A 233 15.06 4.26 0.95
N PRO A 234 15.63 4.74 -0.20
CA PRO A 234 14.88 4.90 -1.46
C PRO A 234 14.13 3.67 -1.94
N ARG A 235 14.66 2.46 -1.73
CA ARG A 235 13.94 1.21 -2.08
C ARG A 235 12.58 1.11 -1.37
N HIS A 236 12.54 1.41 -0.06
CA HIS A 236 11.30 1.35 0.71
C HIS A 236 10.38 2.50 0.33
N MET A 237 10.92 3.71 0.13
CA MET A 237 10.18 4.86 -0.38
C MET A 237 9.50 4.55 -1.72
N SER A 238 10.19 3.85 -2.62
CA SER A 238 9.69 3.49 -3.94
C SER A 238 8.44 2.62 -3.87
N HIS A 239 8.40 1.63 -2.97
CA HIS A 239 7.19 0.82 -2.73
C HIS A 239 6.02 1.70 -2.26
N ARG A 240 6.27 2.66 -1.35
CA ARG A 240 5.21 3.55 -0.83
C ARG A 240 4.71 4.56 -1.87
N LEU A 241 5.60 5.14 -2.67
CA LEU A 241 5.23 6.04 -3.76
C LEU A 241 4.41 5.33 -4.85
N PHE A 242 4.57 4.01 -4.98
CA PHE A 242 3.80 3.23 -5.95
C PHE A 242 2.29 3.21 -5.63
N ALA A 243 1.91 3.39 -4.37
CA ALA A 243 0.52 3.58 -3.98
C ALA A 243 -0.12 4.82 -4.64
N ILE A 244 0.66 5.87 -4.93
CA ILE A 244 0.17 7.05 -5.65
C ILE A 244 -0.19 6.67 -7.09
N GLU A 245 0.62 5.84 -7.75
CA GLU A 245 0.30 5.37 -9.11
C GLU A 245 -1.00 4.57 -9.13
N VAL A 246 -1.20 3.67 -8.16
CA VAL A 246 -2.46 2.94 -8.00
C VAL A 246 -3.62 3.92 -7.79
N LEU A 247 -3.43 4.94 -6.93
CA LEU A 247 -4.46 5.92 -6.64
C LEU A 247 -4.83 6.77 -7.86
N ILE A 248 -3.86 7.14 -8.71
CA ILE A 248 -4.12 7.85 -9.97
C ILE A 248 -4.99 6.98 -10.89
N ASP A 249 -4.63 5.70 -11.03
CA ASP A 249 -5.32 4.76 -11.94
C ASP A 249 -6.77 4.50 -11.52
N VAL A 250 -7.06 4.44 -10.22
CA VAL A 250 -8.44 4.27 -9.73
C VAL A 250 -9.24 5.58 -9.76
N LEU A 251 -8.61 6.73 -9.50
CA LEU A 251 -9.29 8.02 -9.52
C LEU A 251 -9.72 8.45 -10.93
N GLY A 252 -8.92 8.11 -11.94
CA GLY A 252 -9.12 8.56 -13.32
C GLY A 252 -9.13 10.08 -13.40
N HIS A 253 -10.14 10.64 -14.08
CA HIS A 253 -10.28 12.10 -14.25
C HIS A 253 -10.34 12.87 -12.91
N ARG A 254 -10.82 12.27 -11.81
CA ARG A 254 -10.94 12.94 -10.49
C ARG A 254 -9.61 13.33 -9.88
N VAL A 255 -8.50 12.77 -10.37
CA VAL A 255 -7.16 13.11 -9.88
C VAL A 255 -6.81 14.59 -10.10
N VAL A 256 -7.42 15.24 -11.10
CA VAL A 256 -7.18 16.66 -11.43
C VAL A 256 -7.85 17.63 -10.45
N HIS A 257 -8.61 17.12 -9.47
CA HIS A 257 -9.13 17.96 -8.39
C HIS A 257 -7.99 18.72 -7.70
N TYR A 258 -8.13 20.05 -7.57
CA TYR A 258 -7.06 20.95 -7.16
C TYR A 258 -6.25 20.43 -5.96
N SER A 259 -6.92 20.10 -4.86
CA SER A 259 -6.26 19.66 -3.62
C SER A 259 -5.56 18.30 -3.75
N THR A 260 -6.14 17.38 -4.52
CA THR A 260 -5.59 16.04 -4.76
C THR A 260 -4.31 16.16 -5.55
N CYS A 261 -4.37 16.84 -6.70
CA CYS A 261 -3.22 17.01 -7.57
C CYS A 261 -2.10 17.80 -6.87
N PHE A 262 -2.45 18.92 -6.23
CA PHE A 262 -1.48 19.75 -5.51
C PHE A 262 -0.71 18.94 -4.48
N TYR A 263 -1.41 18.13 -3.68
CA TYR A 263 -0.74 17.36 -2.64
C TYR A 263 0.12 16.22 -3.21
N ILE A 264 -0.30 15.58 -4.30
CA ILE A 264 0.56 14.63 -5.03
C ILE A 264 1.83 15.32 -5.53
N ILE A 265 1.71 16.49 -6.16
CA ILE A 265 2.84 17.30 -6.64
C ILE A 265 3.78 17.64 -5.48
N CYS A 266 3.26 18.04 -4.32
CA CYS A 266 4.06 18.32 -3.13
C CYS A 266 4.83 17.09 -2.65
N ILE A 267 4.18 15.92 -2.55
CA ILE A 267 4.84 14.67 -2.16
C ILE A 267 5.97 14.35 -3.16
N VAL A 268 5.65 14.33 -4.45
CA VAL A 268 6.61 13.96 -5.51
C VAL A 268 7.76 14.96 -5.61
N GLY A 269 7.48 16.26 -5.50
CA GLY A 269 8.47 17.34 -5.54
C GLY A 269 9.54 17.23 -4.46
N ASN A 270 9.21 16.67 -3.29
CA ASN A 270 10.18 16.42 -2.22
C ASN A 270 11.19 15.30 -2.57
N TYR A 271 10.84 14.39 -3.48
CA TYR A 271 11.62 13.18 -3.76
C TYR A 271 12.21 13.11 -5.18
N ILE A 272 11.78 13.96 -6.11
CA ILE A 272 12.23 13.96 -7.51
C ILE A 272 13.75 14.12 -7.67
N TRP A 273 14.41 14.77 -6.71
CA TRP A 273 15.86 14.98 -6.67
C TRP A 273 16.66 13.74 -6.29
N ARG A 274 16.01 12.74 -5.68
CA ARG A 274 16.67 11.50 -5.30
C ARG A 274 16.81 10.62 -6.53
N GLN A 275 18.04 10.47 -7.02
CA GLN A 275 18.35 9.69 -8.23
C GLN A 275 17.63 8.32 -8.31
N PRO A 276 17.55 7.50 -7.24
CA PRO A 276 16.84 6.22 -7.32
C PRO A 276 15.31 6.33 -7.47
N LEU A 277 14.72 7.48 -7.14
CA LEU A 277 13.27 7.72 -7.20
C LEU A 277 12.85 8.59 -8.38
N GLN A 278 13.79 9.31 -9.01
CA GLN A 278 13.50 10.30 -10.04
C GLN A 278 12.62 9.74 -11.17
N GLY A 279 12.93 8.55 -11.69
CA GLY A 279 12.14 7.92 -12.75
C GLY A 279 10.68 7.67 -12.34
N GLN A 280 10.46 7.19 -11.11
CA GLN A 280 9.12 6.96 -10.56
C GLN A 280 8.37 8.28 -10.33
N CYS A 281 9.05 9.29 -9.78
CA CYS A 281 8.50 10.64 -9.61
C CYS A 281 8.08 11.25 -10.95
N CYS A 282 8.92 11.15 -11.99
CA CYS A 282 8.61 11.62 -13.33
C CYS A 282 7.43 10.85 -13.94
N ASN A 283 7.34 9.54 -13.73
CA ASN A 283 6.20 8.73 -14.18
C ASN A 283 4.88 9.18 -13.54
N ILE A 284 4.88 9.43 -12.24
CA ILE A 284 3.70 9.96 -11.52
C ILE A 284 3.28 11.33 -12.10
N LEU A 285 4.22 12.26 -12.27
CA LEU A 285 3.93 13.57 -12.87
C LEU A 285 3.43 13.44 -14.31
N SER A 286 4.01 12.54 -15.10
CA SER A 286 3.57 12.28 -16.48
C SER A 286 2.11 11.80 -16.51
N LYS A 287 1.72 10.87 -15.62
CA LYS A 287 0.33 10.41 -15.52
C LYS A 287 -0.62 11.54 -15.13
N LEU A 288 -0.23 12.41 -14.20
CA LEU A 288 -1.03 13.59 -13.84
C LEU A 288 -1.22 14.53 -15.03
N LEU A 289 -0.15 14.81 -15.78
CA LEU A 289 -0.21 15.67 -16.97
C LEU A 289 -1.13 15.10 -18.06
N VAL A 290 -1.09 13.78 -18.27
CA VAL A 290 -2.02 13.10 -19.19
C VAL A 290 -3.46 13.27 -18.72
N ALA A 291 -3.74 13.10 -17.43
CA ALA A 291 -5.08 13.31 -16.88
C ALA A 291 -5.56 14.77 -17.02
N PHE A 292 -4.67 15.76 -16.87
CA PHE A 292 -4.97 17.16 -17.14
C PHE A 292 -5.27 17.44 -18.60
N ASN A 293 -4.48 16.89 -19.52
CA ASN A 293 -4.67 17.11 -20.95
C ASN A 293 -6.05 16.63 -21.42
N ALA A 294 -6.47 15.46 -20.92
CA ALA A 294 -7.80 14.90 -21.18
C ALA A 294 -8.96 15.76 -20.64
N ASN A 295 -8.70 16.66 -19.67
CA ASN A 295 -9.69 17.51 -19.02
C ASN A 295 -9.33 19.01 -19.15
N SER A 296 -8.63 19.38 -20.23
CA SER A 296 -8.04 20.70 -20.35
C SER A 296 -9.08 21.81 -20.49
N SER A 297 -8.99 22.80 -19.59
CA SER A 297 -9.64 24.10 -19.70
C SER A 297 -8.61 25.19 -19.40
N THR A 298 -8.85 26.43 -19.83
CA THR A 298 -7.96 27.57 -19.57
C THR A 298 -7.70 27.78 -18.08
N GLU A 299 -8.71 27.53 -17.23
CA GLU A 299 -8.60 27.59 -15.77
C GLU A 299 -7.72 26.47 -15.22
N THR A 300 -7.88 25.25 -15.74
CA THR A 300 -7.09 24.09 -15.33
C THR A 300 -5.60 24.25 -15.67
N VAL A 301 -5.28 24.87 -16.81
CA VAL A 301 -3.89 25.15 -17.22
C VAL A 301 -3.24 26.21 -16.33
N ALA A 302 -3.98 27.28 -15.98
CA ALA A 302 -3.48 28.32 -15.07
C ALA A 302 -3.26 27.77 -13.64
N VAL A 303 -4.16 26.91 -13.18
CA VAL A 303 -4.03 26.17 -11.91
C VAL A 303 -2.78 25.30 -11.92
N LEU A 304 -2.58 24.50 -12.98
CA LEU A 304 -1.40 23.64 -13.11
C LEU A 304 -0.09 24.45 -13.07
N GLY A 305 -0.03 25.57 -13.79
CA GLY A 305 1.14 26.46 -13.76
C GLY A 305 1.48 26.95 -12.35
N THR A 306 0.46 27.32 -11.57
CA THR A 306 0.60 27.74 -10.17
C THR A 306 1.07 26.60 -9.27
N GLN A 307 0.51 25.40 -9.44
CA GLN A 307 0.88 24.23 -8.63
C GLN A 307 2.31 23.76 -8.93
N LEU A 308 2.71 23.77 -10.20
CA LEU A 308 4.07 23.42 -10.60
C LEU A 308 5.10 24.42 -10.04
N GLN A 309 4.72 25.68 -9.80
CA GLN A 309 5.59 26.71 -9.20
C GLN A 309 6.32 26.21 -7.93
N VAL A 310 5.66 25.34 -7.14
CA VAL A 310 6.22 24.72 -5.92
C VAL A 310 7.43 23.81 -6.21
N ILE A 311 7.46 23.14 -7.37
CA ILE A 311 8.63 22.37 -7.81
C ILE A 311 9.78 23.33 -8.16
N PHE A 312 9.49 24.49 -8.76
CA PHE A 312 10.49 25.46 -9.21
C PHE A 312 11.13 26.25 -8.05
N THR A 313 10.40 26.54 -6.99
CA THR A 313 10.92 27.28 -5.82
C THR A 313 11.87 26.44 -4.95
N ASN A 314 11.88 25.11 -5.09
CA ASN A 314 12.63 24.22 -4.20
C ASN A 314 14.05 23.83 -4.65
N ASN A 315 14.53 24.17 -5.87
CA ASN A 315 15.95 24.36 -6.26
C ASN A 315 16.19 24.43 -7.79
N VAL A 316 17.27 25.12 -8.20
CA VAL A 316 17.67 25.48 -9.59
C VAL A 316 17.81 24.30 -10.57
N LEU A 317 18.08 23.06 -10.12
CA LEU A 317 18.14 21.89 -11.02
C LEU A 317 16.75 21.45 -11.52
N GLY A 318 15.67 21.77 -10.80
CA GLY A 318 14.31 21.52 -11.26
C GLY A 318 13.80 22.49 -12.28
N PHE A 319 14.40 23.67 -12.28
CA PHE A 319 14.25 24.61 -13.37
C PHE A 319 14.65 23.97 -14.69
N LEU A 320 15.77 23.24 -14.78
CA LEU A 320 16.25 22.61 -16.03
C LEU A 320 15.42 21.39 -16.45
N LEU A 321 15.03 20.52 -15.51
CA LEU A 321 14.29 19.30 -15.81
C LEU A 321 12.83 19.59 -16.19
N VAL A 322 12.23 20.59 -15.54
CA VAL A 322 10.91 21.07 -15.91
C VAL A 322 10.98 22.00 -17.12
N LEU A 323 12.06 22.77 -17.36
CA LEU A 323 12.24 23.44 -18.66
C LEU A 323 12.22 22.43 -19.80
N LEU A 324 12.90 21.29 -19.64
CA LEU A 324 12.91 20.22 -20.64
C LEU A 324 11.51 19.63 -20.85
N LEU A 325 10.78 19.34 -19.77
CA LEU A 325 9.41 18.81 -19.84
C LEU A 325 8.41 19.83 -20.41
N SER A 326 8.54 21.11 -20.03
CA SER A 326 7.69 22.20 -20.52
C SER A 326 8.06 22.60 -21.96
N LEU A 327 9.32 22.52 -22.37
CA LEU A 327 9.75 22.62 -23.77
C LEU A 327 9.17 21.47 -24.60
N THR A 328 9.18 20.23 -24.12
CA THR A 328 8.51 19.13 -24.83
C THR A 328 7.00 19.34 -24.92
N LEU A 329 6.35 19.85 -23.87
CA LEU A 329 4.92 20.19 -23.89
C LEU A 329 4.63 21.37 -24.84
N LEU A 330 5.49 22.39 -24.88
CA LEU A 330 5.35 23.55 -25.76
C LEU A 330 5.58 23.17 -27.23
N ILE A 331 6.57 22.31 -27.51
CA ILE A 331 6.82 21.77 -28.85
C ILE A 331 5.62 20.93 -29.32
N TRP A 332 4.99 20.16 -28.43
CA TRP A 332 3.80 19.37 -28.75
C TRP A 332 2.53 20.18 -28.91
N THR A 333 2.29 21.22 -28.09
CA THR A 333 1.13 22.10 -28.26
C THR A 333 1.26 22.98 -29.50
N VAL A 334 2.46 23.45 -29.84
CA VAL A 334 2.69 24.17 -31.11
C VAL A 334 2.54 23.25 -32.32
N ALA A 335 2.91 21.97 -32.22
CA ALA A 335 2.68 20.99 -33.29
C ALA A 335 1.18 20.60 -33.44
N ALA A 336 0.41 20.57 -32.36
CA ALA A 336 -1.01 20.22 -32.38
C ALA A 336 -1.94 21.38 -32.79
N PHE A 337 -1.51 22.64 -32.65
CA PHE A 337 -2.25 23.84 -33.08
C PHE A 337 -1.76 24.41 -34.42
N GLY A 338 -0.76 23.78 -35.05
CA GLY A 338 -0.17 24.20 -36.33
C GLY A 338 -0.66 23.45 -37.57
N SER A 339 -1.71 22.62 -37.46
CA SER A 339 -2.32 21.89 -38.60
C SER A 339 -3.77 22.27 -38.80
#